data_AF-A0A7R9H8M0-F1
#
_entry.id   AF-A0A7R9H8M0-F1
#
_cell.length_a   1.000
_cell.length_b   1.000
_cell.length_c   1.000
_cell.angle_alpha   90.00
_cell.angle_beta   90.00
_cell.angle_gamma   90.00
#
_symmetry.space_group_name_H-M   'P 1'
#
loop_
_entity.id
_entity.type
_entity.pdbx_description
1 polymer ?
#
loop_
_entity_poly.entity_id
_entity_poly.type
_entity_poly.pdbx_seq_one_letter_code
_entity_poly.pdbx_strand_id
1 'polypeptide(L)'
;MLLILFLVAITDEEGRSASVEYTDLSMENAVAVSKKLESFLEDADAYIRGVSSSGVVDEPFLLENLARTQVQFLSTLANDFDTAKGLGLLLELISITNRMLHQETKVVECSRRPGAVAAVSEFVRRTLNSLGTQYGTNKDMVADSPLQMERMVTSAVNFRNLVRELALLDLKDSKKQENEQRFLRNSSLLDACDTLRKDFLAAGVQVKDHGKLSSWSFSDSLKSQL
;
A
#
# COMPACT_ATOMS: atom_id res chain seq x y z
N MET A 1 -11.63 -14.93 7.44
CA MET A 1 -12.91 -15.52 7.92
C MET A 1 -13.27 -15.10 9.34
N LEU A 2 -12.34 -15.17 10.31
CA LEU A 2 -12.57 -14.67 11.69
C LEU A 2 -12.85 -13.15 11.76
N LEU A 3 -12.15 -12.34 10.95
CA LEU A 3 -12.27 -10.88 10.90
C LEU A 3 -13.67 -10.38 10.50
N ILE A 4 -14.34 -11.12 9.63
CA ILE A 4 -15.71 -10.87 9.20
C ILE A 4 -16.67 -11.07 10.36
N LEU A 5 -16.56 -12.18 11.09
CA LEU A 5 -17.38 -12.44 12.27
C LEU A 5 -17.14 -11.40 13.37
N PHE A 6 -15.90 -10.95 13.56
CA PHE A 6 -15.55 -9.94 14.56
C PHE A 6 -16.00 -8.52 14.20
N LEU A 7 -15.98 -8.12 12.92
CA LEU A 7 -16.47 -6.80 12.50
C LEU A 7 -17.99 -6.76 12.32
N VAL A 8 -18.63 -7.86 11.92
CA VAL A 8 -20.09 -7.99 11.89
C VAL A 8 -20.67 -7.90 13.31
N ALA A 9 -19.97 -8.43 14.31
CA ALA A 9 -20.34 -8.28 15.72
C ALA A 9 -20.23 -6.83 16.27
N ILE A 10 -19.67 -5.90 15.50
CA ILE A 10 -19.46 -4.49 15.89
C ILE A 10 -20.53 -3.56 15.30
N THR A 11 -21.19 -3.98 14.21
CA THR A 11 -22.33 -3.24 13.66
C THR A 11 -23.62 -3.45 14.46
N ASP A 12 -23.62 -4.39 15.39
CA ASP A 12 -24.74 -4.66 16.28
C ASP A 12 -24.38 -4.10 17.67
N GLU A 13 -25.14 -3.11 18.15
CA GLU A 13 -24.80 -2.27 19.32
C GLU A 13 -24.80 -3.01 20.68
N GLU A 14 -24.99 -4.32 20.72
CA GLU A 14 -25.11 -5.08 21.97
C GLU A 14 -24.00 -6.13 22.10
N GLY A 15 -23.06 -5.82 23.00
CA GLY A 15 -21.92 -6.66 23.35
C GLY A 15 -22.30 -8.13 23.56
N ARG A 16 -21.69 -9.00 22.75
CA ARG A 16 -21.47 -10.46 22.88
C ARG A 16 -22.69 -11.37 23.16
N SER A 17 -23.86 -10.80 23.42
CA SER A 17 -25.14 -11.50 23.64
C SER A 17 -26.12 -11.28 22.48
N ALA A 18 -25.83 -10.32 21.60
CA ALA A 18 -26.58 -10.12 20.37
C ALA A 18 -26.23 -11.21 19.37
N SER A 19 -27.26 -11.82 18.81
CA SER A 19 -27.16 -12.73 17.67
C SER A 19 -26.50 -11.98 16.51
N VAL A 20 -25.22 -12.25 16.23
CA VAL A 20 -24.48 -11.63 15.14
C VAL A 20 -25.19 -11.93 13.81
N GLU A 21 -25.99 -10.97 13.32
CA GLU A 21 -26.73 -11.13 12.08
C GLU A 21 -25.81 -10.96 10.88
N TYR A 22 -25.54 -12.07 10.20
CA TYR A 22 -24.75 -12.07 8.97
C TYR A 22 -25.61 -11.58 7.80
N THR A 23 -25.47 -10.31 7.47
CA THR A 23 -26.13 -9.66 6.32
C THR A 23 -25.10 -9.09 5.36
N ASP A 24 -25.45 -8.94 4.08
CA ASP A 24 -24.57 -8.30 3.09
C ASP A 24 -24.15 -6.89 3.52
N LEU A 25 -25.06 -6.16 4.20
CA LEU A 25 -24.79 -4.84 4.76
C LEU A 25 -23.73 -4.88 5.88
N SER A 26 -23.84 -5.82 6.82
CA SER A 26 -22.85 -5.99 7.90
C SER A 26 -21.45 -6.32 7.34
N MET A 27 -21.42 -7.09 6.26
CA MET A 27 -20.21 -7.45 5.54
C MET A 27 -19.58 -6.27 4.81
N GLU A 28 -20.40 -5.46 4.13
CA GLU A 28 -19.93 -4.25 3.47
C GLU A 28 -19.34 -3.26 4.47
N ASN A 29 -20.00 -3.08 5.62
CA ASN A 29 -19.51 -2.24 6.72
C ASN A 29 -18.18 -2.75 7.28
N ALA A 30 -18.03 -4.06 7.48
CA ALA A 30 -16.78 -4.66 7.90
C ALA A 30 -15.63 -4.37 6.92
N VAL A 31 -15.90 -4.50 5.61
CA VAL A 31 -14.93 -4.16 4.56
C VAL A 31 -14.59 -2.67 4.59
N ALA A 32 -15.57 -1.80 4.77
CA ALA A 32 -15.36 -0.36 4.85
C ALA A 32 -14.48 0.03 6.05
N VAL A 33 -14.72 -0.57 7.23
CA VAL A 33 -13.89 -0.35 8.42
C VAL A 33 -12.47 -0.85 8.21
N SER A 34 -12.30 -2.04 7.62
CA SER A 34 -10.98 -2.59 7.30
C SER A 34 -10.19 -1.66 6.38
N LYS A 35 -10.81 -1.15 5.32
CA LYS A 35 -10.19 -0.18 4.41
C LYS A 35 -9.83 1.13 5.09
N LYS A 36 -10.65 1.60 6.03
CA LYS A 36 -10.37 2.81 6.82
C LYS A 36 -9.11 2.64 7.68
N LEU A 37 -8.93 1.46 8.28
CA LEU A 37 -7.73 1.12 9.05
C LEU A 37 -6.48 1.06 8.15
N GLU A 38 -6.59 0.43 6.98
CA GLU A 38 -5.51 0.35 5.99
C GLU A 38 -5.08 1.73 5.49
N SER A 39 -6.04 2.53 5.02
CA SER A 39 -5.78 3.90 4.54
C SER A 39 -5.10 4.76 5.60
N PHE A 40 -5.55 4.69 6.85
CA PHE A 40 -4.90 5.39 7.96
C PHE A 40 -3.43 4.99 8.13
N LEU A 41 -3.13 3.68 8.10
CA LEU A 41 -1.77 3.19 8.27
C LEU A 41 -0.87 3.64 7.11
N GLU A 42 -1.38 3.65 5.88
CA GLU A 42 -0.66 4.16 4.71
C GLU A 42 -0.38 5.67 4.80
N ASP A 43 -1.37 6.45 5.20
CA ASP A 43 -1.26 7.90 5.37
C ASP A 43 -0.30 8.26 6.50
N ALA A 44 -0.38 7.55 7.64
CA ALA A 44 0.54 7.71 8.75
C ALA A 44 1.97 7.35 8.35
N ASP A 45 2.16 6.26 7.61
CA ASP A 45 3.45 5.85 7.06
C ASP A 45 4.04 6.88 6.08
N ALA A 46 3.22 7.44 5.18
CA ALA A 46 3.61 8.52 4.27
C ALA A 46 3.98 9.80 5.05
N TYR A 47 3.22 10.11 6.10
CA TYR A 47 3.51 11.18 7.05
C TYR A 47 4.76 10.90 7.91
N ILE A 48 5.17 9.66 8.12
CA ILE A 48 6.44 9.38 8.81
C ILE A 48 7.59 9.54 7.81
N ARG A 49 7.45 9.00 6.59
CA ARG A 49 8.52 8.92 5.57
C ARG A 49 8.92 10.24 4.91
N GLY A 50 8.07 11.26 4.93
CA GLY A 50 8.37 12.54 4.26
C GLY A 50 7.59 12.77 2.98
N VAL A 51 6.80 11.79 2.55
CA VAL A 51 6.19 11.77 1.22
C VAL A 51 4.90 12.59 1.18
N SER A 52 4.16 12.67 2.30
CA SER A 52 2.98 13.54 2.44
C SER A 52 3.30 14.80 3.24
N SER A 53 2.89 15.96 2.70
CA SER A 53 3.11 17.32 3.23
C SER A 53 1.80 18.03 3.59
N SER A 54 1.01 17.45 4.48
CA SER A 54 -0.08 18.18 5.12
C SER A 54 -0.28 17.71 6.55
N GLY A 55 -0.71 18.62 7.41
CA GLY A 55 -0.99 18.38 8.81
C GLY A 55 0.04 18.95 9.78
N VAL A 56 -0.36 20.02 10.49
CA VAL A 56 0.29 20.41 11.74
C VAL A 56 -0.23 19.49 12.83
N VAL A 57 0.61 18.57 13.27
CA VAL A 57 0.28 17.65 14.35
C VAL A 57 0.59 18.30 15.69
N ASP A 58 -0.43 18.40 16.54
CA ASP A 58 -0.29 18.72 17.95
C ASP A 58 0.17 17.46 18.70
N GLU A 59 1.50 17.31 18.82
CA GLU A 59 2.15 16.15 19.43
C GLU A 59 1.75 15.95 20.91
N PRO A 60 1.77 16.97 21.78
CA PRO A 60 1.29 16.83 23.17
C PRO A 60 -0.16 16.33 23.24
N PHE A 61 -1.07 16.93 22.49
CA PHE A 61 -2.48 16.53 22.50
C PHE A 61 -2.65 15.10 21.97
N LEU A 62 -1.96 14.73 20.89
CA LEU A 62 -2.07 13.40 20.30
C LEU A 62 -1.53 12.31 21.23
N LEU A 63 -0.41 12.55 21.92
CA LEU A 63 0.17 11.62 22.88
C LEU A 63 -0.69 11.45 24.13
N GLU A 64 -1.33 12.53 24.62
CA GLU A 64 -2.28 12.45 25.73
C GLU A 64 -3.50 11.59 25.35
N ASN A 65 -4.05 11.81 24.15
CA ASN A 65 -5.14 11.00 23.62
C ASN A 65 -4.73 9.53 23.48
N LEU A 66 -3.52 9.26 22.96
CA LEU A 66 -2.99 7.90 22.86
C LEU A 66 -2.91 7.21 24.23
N ALA A 67 -2.34 7.88 25.24
CA ALA A 67 -2.20 7.33 26.58
C ALA A 67 -3.58 7.05 27.22
N ARG A 68 -4.54 7.98 27.06
CA ARG A 68 -5.91 7.80 27.52
C ARG A 68 -6.59 6.62 26.83
N THR A 69 -6.50 6.53 25.51
CA THR A 69 -7.07 5.43 24.73
C THR A 69 -6.45 4.09 25.11
N GLN A 70 -5.15 4.02 25.40
CA GLN A 70 -4.51 2.78 25.88
C GLN A 70 -5.11 2.28 27.20
N VAL A 71 -5.30 3.17 28.17
CA VAL A 71 -5.90 2.81 29.47
C VAL A 71 -7.36 2.39 29.30
N GLN A 72 -8.13 3.13 28.51
CA GLN A 72 -9.54 2.82 28.24
C GLN A 72 -9.68 1.52 27.44
N PHE A 73 -8.82 1.27 26.48
CA PHE A 73 -8.83 0.04 25.68
C PHE A 73 -8.54 -1.18 26.55
N LEU A 74 -7.55 -1.09 27.45
CA LEU A 74 -7.27 -2.16 28.41
C LEU A 74 -8.42 -2.36 29.40
N SER A 75 -9.09 -1.28 29.86
CA SER A 75 -10.23 -1.42 30.76
C SER A 75 -11.46 -2.01 30.07
N THR A 76 -11.71 -1.70 28.78
CA THR A 76 -12.76 -2.35 27.99
C THR A 76 -12.47 -3.82 27.75
N LEU A 77 -11.20 -4.21 27.55
CA LEU A 77 -10.83 -5.61 27.42
C LEU A 77 -10.91 -6.37 28.75
N ALA A 78 -10.57 -5.72 29.86
CA ALA A 78 -10.70 -6.31 31.20
C ALA A 78 -12.18 -6.50 31.61
N ASN A 79 -13.08 -5.69 31.09
CA ASN A 79 -14.52 -5.78 31.33
C ASN A 79 -15.21 -6.59 30.23
N ASP A 80 -15.29 -7.90 30.42
CA ASP A 80 -15.99 -8.87 29.53
C ASP A 80 -15.43 -8.95 28.09
N PHE A 81 -14.15 -8.61 27.89
CA PHE A 81 -13.51 -8.62 26.56
C PHE A 81 -14.34 -7.84 25.52
N ASP A 82 -14.84 -6.67 25.89
CA ASP A 82 -15.66 -5.84 25.01
C ASP A 82 -14.81 -5.22 23.89
N THR A 83 -14.58 -6.03 22.84
CA THR A 83 -13.79 -5.65 21.67
C THR A 83 -14.51 -4.63 20.80
N ALA A 84 -15.85 -4.56 20.84
CA ALA A 84 -16.62 -3.60 20.07
C ALA A 84 -16.38 -2.18 20.59
N LYS A 85 -16.50 -1.97 21.90
CA LYS A 85 -16.15 -0.69 22.53
C LYS A 85 -14.65 -0.38 22.38
N GLY A 86 -13.80 -1.40 22.53
CA GLY A 86 -12.35 -1.25 22.30
C GLY A 86 -12.04 -0.76 20.88
N LEU A 87 -12.67 -1.33 19.85
CA LEU A 87 -12.45 -0.91 18.47
C LEU A 87 -13.04 0.48 18.20
N GLY A 88 -14.17 0.83 18.81
CA GLY A 88 -14.74 2.18 18.74
C GLY A 88 -13.75 3.25 19.22
N LEU A 89 -13.10 3.02 20.37
CA LEU A 89 -12.05 3.90 20.90
C LEU A 89 -10.84 3.98 19.96
N LEU A 90 -10.47 2.87 19.33
CA LEU A 90 -9.38 2.83 18.36
C LEU A 90 -9.71 3.65 17.10
N LEU A 91 -10.94 3.52 16.58
CA LEU A 91 -11.42 4.26 15.42
C LEU A 91 -11.56 5.76 15.70
N GLU A 92 -11.90 6.14 16.93
CA GLU A 92 -11.91 7.53 17.36
C GLU A 92 -10.49 8.12 17.34
N LEU A 93 -9.51 7.43 17.94
CA LEU A 93 -8.10 7.84 17.91
C LEU A 93 -7.56 7.99 16.48
N ILE A 94 -7.90 7.04 15.61
CA ILE A 94 -7.56 7.09 14.18
C ILE A 94 -8.21 8.31 13.51
N SER A 95 -9.47 8.60 13.81
CA SER A 95 -10.19 9.73 13.21
C SER A 95 -9.62 11.07 13.67
N ILE A 96 -9.23 11.20 14.94
CA ILE A 96 -8.52 12.39 15.47
C ILE A 96 -7.19 12.57 14.73
N THR A 97 -6.42 11.49 14.60
CA THR A 97 -5.11 11.53 13.94
C THR A 97 -5.24 11.88 12.46
N ASN A 98 -6.16 11.22 11.73
CA ASN A 98 -6.43 11.52 10.33
C ASN A 98 -6.86 12.97 10.11
N ARG A 99 -7.68 13.52 11.01
CA ARG A 99 -8.05 14.93 10.96
C ARG A 99 -6.83 15.83 11.07
N MET A 100 -5.88 15.53 11.96
CA MET A 100 -4.62 16.29 12.09
C MET A 100 -3.72 16.14 10.87
N LEU A 101 -3.65 14.95 10.27
CA LEU A 101 -2.85 14.68 9.06
C LEU A 101 -3.39 15.41 7.82
N HIS A 102 -4.70 15.59 7.72
CA HIS A 102 -5.34 16.19 6.54
C HIS A 102 -5.74 17.66 6.74
N GLN A 103 -5.45 18.24 7.90
CA GLN A 103 -5.73 19.66 8.16
C GLN A 103 -4.77 20.55 7.36
N GLU A 104 -5.32 21.22 6.35
CA GLU A 104 -4.62 22.25 5.57
C GLU A 104 -4.21 23.40 6.50
N THR A 105 -2.91 23.64 6.62
CA THR A 105 -2.39 24.75 7.42
C THR A 105 -1.72 25.77 6.52
N LYS A 106 -2.10 27.04 6.66
CA LYS A 106 -1.52 28.20 5.93
C LYS A 106 -0.15 28.64 6.47
N VAL A 107 0.42 27.91 7.42
CA VAL A 107 1.64 28.28 8.14
C VAL A 107 2.79 27.44 7.61
N VAL A 108 3.77 28.11 7.00
CA VAL A 108 4.87 27.55 6.20
C VAL A 108 5.97 26.92 7.06
N GLU A 109 5.94 27.09 8.39
CA GLU A 109 7.11 26.83 9.26
C GLU A 109 6.81 26.02 10.53
N CYS A 110 6.09 24.90 10.41
CA CYS A 110 6.05 23.92 11.51
C CYS A 110 7.02 22.76 11.22
N SER A 111 8.06 22.63 12.05
CA SER A 111 8.92 21.44 12.06
C SER A 111 8.05 20.19 12.20
N ARG A 112 8.19 19.27 11.24
CA ARG A 112 7.41 18.03 11.18
C ARG A 112 7.73 17.18 12.41
N ARG A 113 6.71 16.82 13.19
CA ARG A 113 6.85 16.01 14.41
C ARG A 113 6.26 14.61 14.17
N PRO A 114 7.00 13.69 13.53
CA PRO A 114 6.47 12.36 13.22
C PRO A 114 6.38 11.43 14.43
N GLY A 115 6.99 11.79 15.57
CA GLY A 115 7.08 10.94 16.76
C GLY A 115 5.72 10.49 17.28
N ALA A 116 4.80 11.43 17.50
CA ALA A 116 3.44 11.11 17.94
C ALA A 116 2.65 10.26 16.93
N VAL A 117 2.74 10.55 15.64
CA VAL A 117 2.04 9.78 14.59
C VAL A 117 2.61 8.36 14.49
N ALA A 118 3.93 8.21 14.61
CA ALA A 118 4.59 6.91 14.68
C ALA A 118 4.11 6.11 15.90
N ALA A 119 4.01 6.74 17.08
CA ALA A 119 3.52 6.09 18.29
C ALA A 119 2.07 5.60 18.15
N VAL A 120 1.20 6.42 17.56
CA VAL A 120 -0.21 6.05 17.31
C VAL A 120 -0.31 4.91 16.30
N SER A 121 0.37 5.01 15.15
CA SER A 121 0.35 3.96 14.12
C SER A 121 0.86 2.62 14.65
N GLU A 122 1.90 2.63 15.49
CA GLU A 122 2.43 1.44 16.13
C GLU A 122 1.46 0.85 17.16
N PHE A 123 0.79 1.69 17.96
CA PHE A 123 -0.24 1.22 18.88
C PHE A 123 -1.41 0.56 18.14
N VAL A 124 -1.90 1.18 17.06
CA VAL A 124 -2.95 0.62 16.20
C VAL A 124 -2.51 -0.72 15.63
N ARG A 125 -1.30 -0.79 15.05
CA ARG A 125 -0.75 -2.02 14.47
C ARG A 125 -0.62 -3.14 15.50
N ARG A 126 -0.09 -2.85 16.69
CA ARG A 126 0.02 -3.83 17.78
C ARG A 126 -1.33 -4.35 18.24
N THR A 127 -2.32 -3.46 18.36
CA THR A 127 -3.68 -3.80 18.78
C THR A 127 -4.38 -4.66 17.74
N LEU A 128 -4.24 -4.32 16.47
CA LEU A 128 -4.79 -5.10 15.38
C LEU A 128 -4.10 -6.48 15.28
N ASN A 129 -2.78 -6.54 15.44
CA ASN A 129 -2.02 -7.79 15.49
C ASN A 129 -2.45 -8.67 16.68
N SER A 130 -2.70 -8.10 17.85
CA SER A 130 -3.16 -8.86 19.02
C SER A 130 -4.60 -9.38 18.85
N LEU A 131 -5.43 -8.67 18.08
CA LEU A 131 -6.75 -9.14 17.64
C LEU A 131 -6.69 -10.18 16.50
N GLY A 132 -5.48 -10.57 16.08
CA GLY A 132 -5.26 -11.63 15.08
C GLY A 132 -5.28 -11.14 13.64
N THR A 133 -5.11 -9.84 13.41
CA THR A 133 -5.12 -9.23 12.07
C THR A 133 -3.73 -8.73 11.71
N GLN A 134 -3.22 -9.13 10.55
CA GLN A 134 -1.89 -8.71 10.11
C GLN A 134 -2.05 -7.48 9.22
N TYR A 135 -1.91 -6.29 9.80
CA TYR A 135 -1.81 -5.04 9.03
C TYR A 135 -0.34 -4.63 8.96
N GLY A 136 0.32 -5.13 7.91
CA GLY A 136 1.78 -5.04 7.74
C GLY A 136 2.20 -3.85 6.90
N THR A 137 3.24 -3.16 7.38
CA THR A 137 4.03 -2.18 6.62
C THR A 137 4.37 -2.72 5.23
N ASN A 138 4.32 -1.85 4.22
CA ASN A 138 4.61 -2.07 2.79
C ASN A 138 5.95 -2.75 2.42
N LYS A 139 6.63 -3.43 3.35
CA LYS A 139 7.78 -4.30 3.08
C LYS A 139 7.43 -5.79 3.05
N ASP A 140 6.39 -6.24 3.74
CA ASP A 140 6.07 -7.68 3.78
C ASP A 140 4.99 -8.08 2.77
N MET A 141 4.16 -7.16 2.29
CA MET A 141 3.15 -7.43 1.24
C MET A 141 3.60 -7.10 -0.18
N VAL A 142 4.74 -6.41 -0.36
CA VAL A 142 5.30 -6.11 -1.70
C VAL A 142 6.11 -7.30 -2.26
N ALA A 143 6.36 -8.34 -1.46
CA ALA A 143 7.20 -9.47 -1.84
C ALA A 143 6.46 -10.81 -1.99
N ASP A 144 5.25 -10.98 -1.47
CA ASP A 144 4.77 -12.34 -1.12
C ASP A 144 3.78 -12.99 -2.09
N SER A 145 3.69 -12.49 -3.33
CA SER A 145 3.14 -13.30 -4.41
C SER A 145 4.10 -13.31 -5.60
N PRO A 146 4.83 -14.42 -5.81
CA PRO A 146 5.57 -14.66 -7.05
C PRO A 146 4.73 -14.36 -8.29
N LEU A 147 3.41 -14.57 -8.22
CA LEU A 147 2.45 -14.30 -9.29
C LEU A 147 2.26 -12.80 -9.55
N GLN A 148 2.29 -11.93 -8.54
CA GLN A 148 2.16 -10.49 -8.74
C GLN A 148 3.41 -9.90 -9.40
N MET A 149 4.59 -10.33 -8.94
CA MET A 149 5.86 -9.98 -9.58
C MET A 149 5.94 -10.52 -11.00
N GLU A 150 5.53 -11.78 -11.23
CA GLU A 150 5.43 -12.38 -12.56
C GLU A 150 4.52 -11.57 -13.48
N ARG A 151 3.35 -11.13 -13.00
CA ARG A 151 2.43 -10.28 -13.77
C ARG A 151 3.03 -8.91 -14.09
N MET A 152 3.71 -8.27 -13.14
CA MET A 152 4.36 -6.97 -13.36
C MET A 152 5.48 -7.07 -14.39
N VAL A 153 6.38 -8.05 -14.23
CA VAL A 153 7.48 -8.30 -15.17
C VAL A 153 6.93 -8.64 -16.55
N THR A 154 5.92 -9.51 -16.63
CA THR A 154 5.25 -9.86 -17.90
C THR A 154 4.64 -8.63 -18.57
N SER A 155 3.93 -7.79 -17.82
CA SER A 155 3.33 -6.55 -18.34
C SER A 155 4.39 -5.60 -18.89
N ALA A 156 5.49 -5.41 -18.17
CA ALA A 156 6.58 -4.54 -18.60
C ALA A 156 7.35 -5.09 -19.83
N VAL A 157 7.57 -6.40 -19.90
CA VAL A 157 8.16 -7.05 -21.09
C VAL A 157 7.22 -6.93 -22.30
N ASN A 158 5.92 -7.08 -22.11
CA ASN A 158 4.93 -6.89 -23.18
C ASN A 158 4.90 -5.44 -23.68
N PHE A 159 4.92 -4.46 -22.77
CA PHE A 159 5.02 -3.05 -23.12
C PHE A 159 6.30 -2.77 -23.93
N ARG A 160 7.46 -3.25 -23.46
CA ARG A 160 8.74 -3.16 -24.19
C ARG A 160 8.64 -3.75 -25.60
N ASN A 161 8.03 -4.93 -25.74
CA ASN A 161 7.87 -5.59 -27.03
C ASN A 161 7.03 -4.75 -27.99
N LEU A 162 5.93 -4.18 -27.50
CA LEU A 162 5.07 -3.31 -28.29
C LEU A 162 5.83 -2.06 -28.77
N VAL A 163 6.54 -1.38 -27.87
CA VAL A 163 7.34 -0.20 -28.22
C VAL A 163 8.42 -0.54 -29.24
N ARG A 164 9.12 -1.67 -29.05
CA ARG A 164 10.16 -2.15 -29.98
C ARG A 164 9.58 -2.50 -31.35
N GLU A 165 8.44 -3.19 -31.42
CA GLU A 165 7.79 -3.54 -32.69
C GLU A 165 7.36 -2.28 -33.45
N LEU A 166 6.73 -1.33 -32.75
CA LEU A 166 6.30 -0.05 -33.35
C LEU A 166 7.50 0.75 -33.88
N ALA A 167 8.59 0.85 -33.10
CA ALA A 167 9.80 1.55 -33.53
C ALA A 167 10.44 0.88 -34.76
N LEU A 168 10.46 -0.46 -34.81
CA LEU A 168 11.04 -1.22 -35.93
C LEU A 168 10.17 -1.18 -37.20
N LEU A 169 8.84 -1.15 -37.08
CA LEU A 169 7.92 -1.02 -38.22
C LEU A 169 8.04 0.37 -38.85
N ASP A 170 8.03 1.43 -38.04
CA ASP A 170 8.12 2.81 -38.52
C ASP A 170 9.48 3.10 -39.21
N LEU A 171 10.56 2.44 -38.78
CA LEU A 171 11.85 2.46 -39.47
C LEU A 171 11.84 1.77 -40.84
N LYS A 172 10.98 0.76 -41.06
CA LYS A 172 10.89 0.02 -42.33
C LYS A 172 10.02 0.72 -43.38
N ASP A 173 9.01 1.47 -42.95
CA ASP A 173 8.07 2.17 -43.84
C ASP A 173 8.53 3.56 -44.31
N SER A 174 9.74 3.98 -43.93
CA SER A 174 10.19 5.36 -44.12
C SER A 174 10.57 5.73 -45.58
N LYS A 175 9.76 6.61 -46.19
CA LYS A 175 10.08 7.34 -47.43
C LYS A 175 10.97 8.57 -47.12
N LYS A 176 11.98 8.79 -47.97
CA LYS A 176 13.26 9.50 -47.78
C LYS A 176 13.33 10.92 -47.15
N GLN A 177 12.26 11.65 -46.84
CA GLN A 177 12.37 13.09 -46.46
C GLN A 177 11.91 13.47 -45.04
N GLU A 178 10.99 12.75 -44.40
CA GLU A 178 10.70 12.91 -42.94
C GLU A 178 11.61 12.03 -42.06
N ASN A 179 12.70 11.55 -42.66
CA ASN A 179 13.37 10.32 -42.28
C ASN A 179 14.28 10.50 -41.05
N GLU A 180 14.90 11.67 -40.88
CA GLU A 180 15.95 11.86 -39.87
C GLU A 180 15.38 12.04 -38.44
N GLN A 181 14.36 12.88 -38.26
CA GLN A 181 13.72 13.04 -36.95
C GLN A 181 13.01 11.76 -36.49
N ARG A 182 12.35 11.06 -37.41
CA ARG A 182 11.72 9.75 -37.13
C ARG A 182 12.76 8.69 -36.79
N PHE A 183 13.87 8.65 -37.53
CA PHE A 183 14.98 7.76 -37.26
C PHE A 183 15.58 8.00 -35.87
N LEU A 184 15.87 9.25 -35.51
CA LEU A 184 16.39 9.62 -34.19
C LEU A 184 15.43 9.23 -33.06
N ARG A 185 14.13 9.49 -33.23
CA ARG A 185 13.10 9.09 -32.25
C ARG A 185 13.01 7.57 -32.10
N ASN A 186 12.99 6.84 -33.21
CA ASN A 186 12.86 5.38 -33.16
C ASN A 186 14.16 4.74 -32.62
N SER A 187 15.32 5.32 -32.90
CA SER A 187 16.59 4.91 -32.29
C SER A 187 16.57 5.10 -30.77
N SER A 188 16.12 6.26 -30.28
CA SER A 188 16.06 6.51 -28.83
C SER A 188 15.06 5.60 -28.11
N LEU A 189 13.94 5.24 -28.76
CA LEU A 189 13.00 4.26 -28.23
C LEU A 189 13.62 2.85 -28.13
N LEU A 190 14.42 2.46 -29.12
CA LEU A 190 15.14 1.18 -29.08
C LEU A 190 16.22 1.18 -28.00
N ASP A 191 16.95 2.28 -27.84
CA ASP A 191 17.94 2.45 -26.76
C ASP A 191 17.28 2.38 -25.37
N ALA A 192 16.09 2.97 -25.21
CA ALA A 192 15.30 2.85 -23.99
C ALA A 192 14.84 1.40 -23.73
N CYS A 193 14.42 0.67 -24.77
CA CYS A 193 14.07 -0.75 -24.67
C CYS A 193 15.27 -1.64 -24.28
N ASP A 194 16.48 -1.28 -24.72
CA ASP A 194 17.70 -2.01 -24.39
C ASP A 194 18.24 -1.63 -23.00
N THR A 195 18.02 -0.39 -22.56
CA THR A 195 18.28 0.03 -21.17
C THR A 195 17.38 -0.73 -20.20
N LEU A 196 16.07 -0.80 -20.48
CA LEU A 196 15.13 -1.56 -19.66
C LEU A 196 15.49 -3.05 -19.58
N ARG A 197 16.02 -3.65 -20.67
CA ARG A 197 16.54 -5.02 -20.64
C ARG A 197 17.74 -5.17 -19.69
N LYS A 198 18.66 -4.20 -19.66
CA LYS A 198 19.83 -4.23 -18.77
C LYS A 198 19.41 -4.06 -17.32
N ASP A 199 18.43 -3.20 -17.05
CA ASP A 199 17.89 -2.99 -15.71
C ASP A 199 17.21 -4.26 -15.19
N PHE A 200 16.43 -4.94 -16.05
CA PHE A 200 15.89 -6.26 -15.70
C PHE A 200 16.98 -7.28 -15.41
N LEU A 201 18.05 -7.32 -16.20
CA LEU A 201 19.17 -8.23 -15.97
C LEU A 201 19.86 -7.94 -14.62
N ALA A 202 20.06 -6.67 -14.28
CA ALA A 202 20.60 -6.26 -12.98
C ALA A 202 19.67 -6.64 -11.81
N ALA A 203 18.36 -6.66 -12.05
CA ALA A 203 17.34 -7.15 -11.12
C ALA A 203 17.15 -8.69 -11.14
N GLY A 204 17.98 -9.44 -11.88
CA GLY A 204 17.92 -10.90 -11.93
C GLY A 204 16.84 -11.47 -12.87
N VAL A 205 16.30 -10.66 -13.77
CA VAL A 205 15.32 -11.06 -14.80
C VAL A 205 15.99 -11.03 -16.17
N GLN A 206 16.13 -12.20 -16.79
CA GLN A 206 16.68 -12.33 -18.15
C GLN A 206 15.57 -12.23 -19.19
N VAL A 207 15.66 -11.27 -20.12
CA VAL A 207 14.70 -11.10 -21.23
C VAL A 207 15.33 -11.55 -22.56
N LYS A 208 14.76 -12.57 -23.20
CA LYS A 208 15.18 -13.15 -24.48
C LYS A 208 14.22 -12.72 -25.60
N ASP A 209 14.75 -12.12 -26.66
CA ASP A 209 13.92 -11.78 -27.83
C ASP A 209 13.91 -12.95 -28.84
N HIS A 210 12.73 -13.25 -29.36
CA HIS A 210 12.43 -14.24 -30.40
C HIS A 210 11.71 -13.55 -31.56
N GLY A 211 12.41 -12.63 -32.23
CA GLY A 211 11.84 -11.84 -33.33
C GLY A 211 10.75 -10.88 -32.84
N LYS A 212 9.47 -11.25 -33.03
CA LYS A 212 8.30 -10.45 -32.60
C LYS A 212 7.86 -10.70 -31.17
N LEU A 213 8.30 -11.80 -30.57
CA LEU A 213 7.94 -12.18 -29.20
C LEU A 213 9.17 -12.05 -28.31
N SER A 214 8.98 -11.74 -27.03
CA SER A 214 10.06 -11.88 -26.04
C SER A 214 9.58 -12.75 -24.90
N SER A 215 10.45 -13.64 -24.46
CA SER A 215 10.27 -14.45 -23.26
C SER A 215 11.15 -13.89 -22.14
N TRP A 216 10.81 -14.21 -20.90
CA TRP A 216 11.62 -13.81 -19.76
C TRP A 216 11.73 -14.96 -18.74
N SER A 217 12.82 -14.96 -17.96
CA SER A 217 13.07 -15.95 -16.91
C SER A 217 13.91 -15.34 -15.81
N PHE A 218 13.69 -15.73 -14.56
CA PHE A 218 14.59 -15.39 -13.46
C PHE A 218 15.96 -16.06 -13.66
N SER A 219 17.05 -15.33 -13.45
CA SER A 219 18.41 -15.86 -13.58
C SER A 219 18.71 -16.84 -12.45
N ASP A 220 19.45 -17.91 -12.76
CA ASP A 220 19.74 -19.00 -11.82
C ASP A 220 20.57 -18.57 -10.59
N SER A 221 21.14 -17.37 -10.58
CA SER A 221 21.78 -16.77 -9.40
C SER A 221 20.82 -16.49 -8.23
N LEU A 222 19.51 -16.38 -8.48
CA LEU A 222 18.46 -16.20 -7.46
C LEU A 222 17.73 -17.50 -7.08
N LYS A 223 17.89 -18.58 -7.86
CA LYS A 223 17.25 -19.88 -7.55
C LYS A 223 17.94 -20.68 -6.45
N SER A 224 19.10 -20.21 -5.96
CA SER A 224 19.82 -20.85 -4.85
C SER A 224 19.43 -20.31 -3.47
N GLN A 225 18.49 -19.36 -3.39
CA GLN A 225 18.04 -18.75 -2.13
C GLN A 225 16.50 -18.71 -1.96
N LEU A 226 15.77 -19.53 -2.73
CA LEU A 226 14.36 -19.86 -2.49
C LEU A 226 14.25 -21.31 -2.01
#